data_AF-A0A7V9RLY6-F1
#
_entry.id   AF-A0A7V9RLY6-F1
#
_cell.length_a   1.000
_cell.length_b   1.000
_cell.length_c   1.000
_cell.angle_alpha   90.00
_cell.angle_beta   90.00
_cell.angle_gamma   90.00
#
_symmetry.space_group_name_H-M   'P 1'
#
loop_
_entity.id
_entity.type
_entity.pdbx_description
1 polymer ?
#
loop_
_entity_poly.entity_id
_entity_poly.type
_entity_poly.pdbx_seq_one_letter_code
_entity_poly.pdbx_strand_id
1 'polypeptide(L)' 'LNPRQEAHLVELFETGEHSTAELADLFGVGRSTVYRALERNRSATT' A
#
# COMPACT_ATOMS: atom_id res chain seq x y z
N LEU A 1 4.21 8.68 0.03
CA LEU A 1 4.26 8.02 1.35
C LEU A 1 5.70 7.98 1.81
N ASN A 2 5.96 8.20 3.10
CA ASN A 2 7.30 7.91 3.62
C ASN A 2 7.50 6.38 3.73
N PRO A 3 8.75 5.88 3.84
CA PRO A 3 9.02 4.44 3.84
C PRO A 3 8.26 3.66 4.92
N ARG A 4 8.07 4.25 6.11
CA ARG A 4 7.32 3.62 7.21
C ARG A 4 5.83 3.49 6.90
N GLN A 5 5.22 4.52 6.31
CA GLN A 5 3.82 4.47 5.89
C GLN A 5 3.62 3.49 4.73
N GLU A 6 4.58 3.40 3.82
CA GLU A 6 4.53 2.44 2.72
C GLU A 6 4.58 1.00 3.22
N ALA A 7 5.50 0.68 4.13
CA ALA A 7 5.56 -0.64 4.77
C ALA A 7 4.24 -0.97 5.49
N HIS A 8 3.70 -0.02 6.26
CA HIS A 8 2.45 -0.25 6.98
C HIS A 8 1.24 -0.44 6.04
N LEU A 9 1.19 0.30 4.93
CA LEU A 9 0.17 0.11 3.89
C LEU A 9 0.23 -1.29 3.29
N VAL A 10 1.43 -1.78 3.01
CA VAL A 10 1.66 -3.13 2.49
C VAL A 10 1.21 -4.18 3.50
N GLU A 11 1.60 -4.06 4.78
CA GLU A 11 1.18 -4.99 5.83
C GLU A 11 -0.35 -5.08 5.92
N LEU A 12 -1.05 -3.94 5.87
CA LEU A 12 -2.52 -3.88 5.88
C LEU A 12 -3.16 -4.47 4.62
N PHE A 13 -2.50 -4.35 3.45
CA PHE A 13 -2.98 -4.98 2.22
C PHE A 13 -2.83 -6.50 2.26
N GLU A 14 -1.74 -7.00 2.84
CA GLU A 14 -1.43 -8.44 2.91
C GLU A 14 -2.37 -9.21 3.84
N THR A 15 -3.04 -8.54 4.79
CA THR A 15 -4.09 -9.17 5.60
C THR A 15 -5.30 -9.61 4.77
N GLY A 16 -5.53 -8.98 3.62
CA GLY A 16 -6.72 -9.18 2.78
C GLY A 16 -7.98 -8.50 3.30
N GLU A 17 -7.93 -7.83 4.45
CA GLU A 17 -9.10 -7.20 5.10
C GLU A 17 -9.43 -5.81 4.54
N HIS A 18 -8.53 -5.23 3.73
CA HIS A 18 -8.71 -3.92 3.13
C HIS A 18 -8.56 -3.96 1.61
N SER A 19 -9.50 -3.36 0.91
CA SER A 19 -9.39 -3.08 -0.51
C SER A 19 -8.39 -1.95 -0.79
N THR A 20 -7.88 -1.90 -2.02
CA THR A 20 -7.00 -0.78 -2.46
C THR A 20 -7.69 0.59 -2.42
N ALA A 21 -9.02 0.65 -2.42
CA ALA A 21 -9.77 1.90 -2.27
C ALA A 21 -9.79 2.35 -0.81
N GLU A 22 -10.10 1.45 0.12
CA GLU A 22 -10.10 1.75 1.57
C GLU A 22 -8.70 2.16 2.06
N LEU A 23 -7.64 1.52 1.55
CA LEU A 23 -6.27 1.93 1.84
C LEU A 23 -5.94 3.32 1.27
N ALA A 24 -6.50 3.68 0.12
CA ALA A 24 -6.29 5.02 -0.45
C ALA A 24 -6.92 6.09 0.46
N ASP A 25 -8.14 5.85 0.93
CA ASP A 25 -8.86 6.74 1.84
C ASP A 25 -8.17 6.82 3.22
N LEU A 26 -7.80 5.67 3.80
CA LEU A 26 -7.14 5.59 5.11
C LEU A 26 -5.83 6.38 5.16
N PHE A 27 -5.05 6.34 4.08
CA PHE A 27 -3.76 7.03 4.00
C PHE A 27 -3.87 8.44 3.40
N GLY A 28 -5.06 8.88 2.97
CA GLY A 28 -5.27 10.18 2.33
C GLY A 28 -4.50 10.33 1.01
N VAL A 29 -4.40 9.25 0.22
CA VAL A 29 -3.66 9.21 -1.05
C VAL A 29 -4.55 8.74 -2.20
N GLY A 30 -4.08 8.88 -3.44
CA GLY A 30 -4.76 8.30 -4.60
C GLY A 30 -4.52 6.78 -4.72
N ARG A 31 -5.47 6.06 -5.32
CA ARG A 31 -5.33 4.61 -5.60
C ARG A 31 -4.06 4.26 -6.41
N SER A 32 -3.62 5.15 -7.30
CA SER A 32 -2.36 4.98 -8.05
C SER A 32 -1.13 4.95 -7.14
N THR A 33 -1.14 5.67 -6.01
CA THR A 33 -0.08 5.60 -5.00
C THR A 33 -0.07 4.25 -4.30
N VAL A 34 -1.25 3.71 -3.97
CA VAL A 34 -1.41 2.37 -3.38
C VAL A 34 -0.85 1.31 -4.33
N TYR A 35 -1.25 1.31 -5.60
CA TYR A 35 -0.73 0.34 -6.57
C TYR A 35 0.79 0.39 -6.72
N ARG A 36 1.38 1.58 -6.80
CA ARG A 36 2.84 1.74 -6.90
C ARG A 36 3.59 1.28 -5.64
N ALA A 37 3.02 1.45 -4.46
CA ALA A 37 3.59 0.94 -3.22
C ALA A 37 3.63 -0.60 -3.23
N LEU A 38 2.52 -1.23 -3.64
CA LEU A 38 2.43 -2.69 -3.77
C LEU A 38 3.37 -3.23 -4.86
N GLU A 39 3.53 -2.53 -5.98
CA GLU A 39 4.47 -2.87 -7.04
C GLU A 39 5.92 -2.80 -6.55
N ARG A 40 6.30 -1.70 -5.87
CA ARG A 40 7.63 -1.55 -5.28
C ARG A 40 7.96 -2.67 -4.29
N ASN A 41 7.01 -3.05 -3.44
CA ASN A 41 7.21 -4.17 -2.52
C ASN A 41 7.49 -5.48 -3.27
N ARG A 42 6.66 -5.82 -4.28
CA ARG A 42 6.88 -7.03 -5.10
C ARG A 42 8.25 -7.05 -5.77
N SER A 43 8.69 -5.91 -6.31
CA SER A 43 10.01 -5.79 -6.93
C SER A 43 11.17 -5.85 -5.92
N ALA A 44 10.95 -5.51 -4.66
CA ALA A 44 11.96 -5.60 -3.61
C ALA A 44 12.11 -7.00 -3.02
N THR A 45 11.07 -7.85 -3.10
CA THR A 45 11.09 -9.24 -2.62
C THR A 45 11.62 -10.25 -3.64
N THR A 46 11.81 -9.83 -4.91
CA THR A 46 12.37 -10.68 -5.99
C THR A 46 13.88 -10.54 -6.07
#